data_AF-A0A7M4AUD3-F1
#
_entry.id   AF-A0A7M4AUD3-F1
#
_cell.length_a   1.000
_cell.length_b   1.000
_cell.length_c   1.000
_cell.angle_alpha   90.00
_cell.angle_beta   90.00
_cell.angle_gamma   90.00
#
_symmetry.space_group_name_H-M   'P 1'
#
loop_
_entity.id
_entity.type
_entity.pdbx_description
1 polymer ?
#
loop_
_entity_poly.entity_id
_entity_poly.type
_entity_poly.pdbx_seq_one_letter_code
_entity_poly.pdbx_strand_id
1 'polypeptide(L)'
;MTVRVSAVVERREDGLTWVRCRLVSDLSNSKGEVFGEREHHEALVRLVDKRDDLRPFLQAEIDALPTVGTPPQGELLHPPSFIYERYFHGPRFQSHGGVLRGVGTASEPGVDGRALMRHQLPTTDQFTSEQHGETVLLEALPMLIEAGFQNAGLVAMEVMGYTSLPIGIAWSTMLRVPDVDEVLRLRTVQTESFEDGTTVHDVLVVGEDDGPVLALKGLRLKAMGQVDDGQGFTLNR
;
A
#
# COMPACT_ATOMS: atom_id res chain seq x y z
N MET A 1 8.62 -21.36 -8.04
CA MET A 1 7.93 -21.52 -6.74
C MET A 1 6.45 -21.32 -6.99
N THR A 2 5.63 -22.31 -6.68
CA THR A 2 4.17 -22.17 -6.77
C THR A 2 3.66 -21.71 -5.41
N VAL A 3 2.95 -20.58 -5.37
CA VAL A 3 2.27 -20.09 -4.18
C VAL A 3 0.78 -20.41 -4.28
N ARG A 4 0.14 -20.65 -3.14
CA ARG A 4 -1.30 -20.87 -3.03
C ARG A 4 -1.85 -20.07 -1.85
N VAL A 5 -3.12 -19.68 -1.95
CA VAL A 5 -3.85 -19.03 -0.86
C VAL A 5 -4.64 -20.10 -0.12
N SER A 6 -4.42 -20.21 1.19
CA SER A 6 -5.29 -20.95 2.11
C SER A 6 -6.22 -19.96 2.79
N ALA A 7 -7.53 -20.21 2.74
CA ALA A 7 -8.55 -19.34 3.32
C ALA A 7 -9.48 -20.13 4.22
N VAL A 8 -9.62 -19.72 5.48
CA VAL A 8 -10.47 -20.36 6.48
C VAL A 8 -11.39 -19.33 7.10
N VAL A 9 -12.69 -19.60 7.10
CA VAL A 9 -13.65 -18.77 7.84
C VAL A 9 -13.40 -18.98 9.33
N GLU A 10 -12.98 -17.93 10.02
CA GLU A 10 -12.68 -17.96 11.44
C GLU A 10 -13.93 -17.70 12.28
N ARG A 11 -14.73 -16.70 11.89
CA ARG A 11 -16.00 -16.38 12.56
C ARG A 11 -16.95 -15.60 11.65
N ARG A 12 -18.23 -15.59 12.04
CA ARG A 12 -19.31 -14.78 11.47
C ARG A 12 -20.13 -14.16 12.59
N GLU A 13 -20.33 -12.86 12.54
CA GLU A 13 -20.99 -12.08 13.60
C GLU A 13 -21.51 -10.77 13.01
N ASP A 14 -22.75 -10.39 13.34
CA ASP A 14 -23.37 -9.11 12.97
C ASP A 14 -23.32 -8.73 11.47
N GLY A 15 -23.35 -9.73 10.59
CA GLY A 15 -23.28 -9.53 9.13
C GLY A 15 -21.86 -9.26 8.61
N LEU A 16 -20.85 -9.59 9.41
CA LEU A 16 -19.46 -9.64 9.02
C LEU A 16 -18.96 -11.09 9.02
N THR A 17 -18.12 -11.41 8.05
CA THR A 17 -17.39 -12.68 7.97
C THR A 17 -15.89 -12.38 8.03
N TRP A 18 -15.19 -13.01 8.98
CA TRP A 18 -13.74 -12.91 9.12
C TRP A 18 -13.12 -14.16 8.50
N VAL A 19 -12.32 -13.95 7.46
CA VAL A 19 -11.63 -15.00 6.72
C VAL A 19 -10.14 -14.86 6.97
N ARG A 20 -9.55 -15.85 7.63
CA ARG A 20 -8.11 -15.94 7.79
C ARG A 20 -7.50 -16.45 6.50
N CYS A 21 -6.66 -15.65 5.89
CA CYS A 21 -6.00 -15.94 4.63
C CYS A 21 -4.49 -16.09 4.86
N ARG A 22 -3.88 -17.12 4.28
CA ARG A 22 -2.43 -17.36 4.30
C ARG A 22 -1.92 -17.57 2.89
N LEU A 23 -0.83 -16.92 2.53
CA LEU A 23 -0.08 -17.23 1.32
C LEU A 23 1.00 -18.25 1.66
N VAL A 24 0.91 -19.44 1.09
CA VAL A 24 1.82 -20.56 1.40
C VAL A 24 2.46 -21.12 0.14
N SER A 25 3.65 -21.71 0.27
CA SER A 25 4.28 -22.52 -0.77
C SER A 25 4.77 -23.84 -0.21
N ASP A 26 4.93 -24.84 -1.06
CA ASP A 26 5.60 -26.08 -0.67
C ASP A 26 7.08 -25.84 -0.37
N LEU A 27 7.57 -26.50 0.68
CA LEU A 27 8.99 -26.71 0.92
C LEU A 27 9.40 -28.00 0.21
N SER A 28 10.14 -27.85 -0.88
CA SER A 28 10.60 -28.96 -1.72
C SER A 28 12.12 -29.07 -1.71
N ASN A 29 12.64 -30.29 -1.70
CA ASN A 29 14.07 -30.52 -1.86
C ASN A 29 14.46 -30.45 -3.35
N SER A 30 15.76 -30.59 -3.65
CA SER A 30 16.28 -30.55 -5.02
C SER A 30 15.77 -31.68 -5.94
N LYS A 31 15.13 -32.71 -5.38
CA LYS A 31 14.47 -33.81 -6.11
C LYS A 31 12.98 -33.57 -6.34
N GLY A 32 12.44 -32.45 -5.85
CA GLY A 32 11.02 -32.11 -5.96
C GLY A 32 10.12 -32.76 -4.90
N GLU A 33 10.69 -33.45 -3.90
CA GLU A 33 9.91 -34.04 -2.81
C GLU A 33 9.46 -32.93 -1.85
N VAL A 34 8.16 -32.83 -1.61
CA VAL A 34 7.55 -31.88 -0.67
C VAL A 34 7.62 -32.45 0.74
N PHE A 35 8.18 -31.67 1.68
CA PHE A 35 8.37 -32.09 3.07
C PHE A 35 7.76 -31.10 4.10
N GLY A 36 7.07 -30.07 3.62
CA GLY A 36 6.39 -29.11 4.47
C GLY A 36 5.82 -27.94 3.69
N GLU A 37 5.32 -26.95 4.43
CA GLU A 37 4.80 -25.70 3.88
C GLU A 37 5.55 -24.51 4.50
N ARG A 38 5.76 -23.47 3.70
CA ARG A 38 6.25 -22.17 4.16
C ARG A 38 5.12 -21.17 4.05
N GLU A 39 4.80 -20.51 5.16
CA GLU A 39 3.95 -19.32 5.17
C GLU A 39 4.78 -18.09 4.80
N HIS A 40 4.25 -17.28 3.88
CA HIS A 40 4.86 -16.02 3.44
C HIS A 40 4.15 -14.82 4.04
N HIS A 41 2.81 -14.86 4.08
CA HIS A 41 1.97 -13.80 4.62
C HIS A 41 0.70 -14.38 5.25
N GLU A 42 0.18 -13.69 6.26
CA GLU A 42 -1.12 -13.96 6.87
C GLU A 42 -1.91 -12.65 7.00
N ALA A 43 -3.22 -12.72 6.79
CA ALA A 43 -4.14 -11.62 7.02
C ALA A 43 -5.51 -12.11 7.49
N LEU A 44 -6.23 -11.27 8.22
CA LEU A 44 -7.63 -11.48 8.55
C LEU A 44 -8.49 -10.54 7.69
N VAL A 45 -9.13 -11.09 6.66
CA VAL A 45 -9.98 -10.34 5.73
C VAL A 45 -11.39 -10.24 6.32
N ARG A 46 -11.93 -9.03 6.41
CA ARG A 46 -13.30 -8.75 6.85
C ARG A 46 -14.18 -8.55 5.62
N LEU A 47 -15.17 -9.42 5.45
CA LEU A 47 -16.19 -9.30 4.41
C LEU A 47 -17.50 -8.84 5.05
N VAL A 48 -18.16 -7.86 4.45
CA VAL A 48 -19.48 -7.39 4.87
C VAL A 48 -20.56 -8.04 4.03
N ASP A 49 -21.62 -8.51 4.67
CA ASP A 49 -22.79 -9.03 3.99
C ASP A 49 -23.40 -7.97 3.08
N LYS A 50 -23.82 -8.38 1.89
CA LYS A 50 -24.57 -7.51 1.00
C LYS A 50 -25.87 -7.08 1.68
N ARG A 51 -26.06 -5.78 1.83
CA ARG A 51 -27.23 -5.15 2.46
C ARG A 51 -27.65 -3.93 1.67
N ASP A 52 -28.93 -3.55 1.81
CA ASP A 52 -29.46 -2.33 1.19
C ASP A 52 -28.83 -1.07 1.79
N ASP A 53 -28.46 -1.14 3.08
CA ASP A 53 -27.80 -0.05 3.81
C ASP A 53 -26.47 -0.50 4.40
N LEU A 54 -25.38 -0.11 3.73
CA LEU A 54 -24.01 -0.30 4.21
C LEU A 54 -23.48 0.89 5.01
N ARG A 55 -24.26 1.97 5.19
CA ARG A 55 -23.79 3.19 5.87
C ARG A 55 -23.25 2.94 7.28
N PRO A 56 -23.86 2.09 8.14
CA PRO A 56 -23.30 1.83 9.46
C PRO A 56 -21.90 1.20 9.42
N PHE A 57 -21.66 0.28 8.48
CA PHE A 57 -20.35 -0.33 8.27
C PHE A 57 -19.36 0.69 7.73
N LEU A 58 -19.73 1.44 6.68
CA LEU A 58 -18.86 2.46 6.08
C LEU A 58 -18.53 3.58 7.07
N GLN A 59 -19.48 4.00 7.90
CA GLN A 59 -19.24 4.99 8.95
C GLN A 59 -18.21 4.47 9.96
N ALA A 60 -18.32 3.21 10.41
CA ALA A 60 -17.33 2.62 11.30
C ALA A 60 -15.93 2.55 10.67
N GLU A 61 -15.83 2.28 9.37
CA GLU A 61 -14.56 2.30 8.65
C GLU A 61 -14.01 3.73 8.48
N ILE A 62 -14.87 4.72 8.29
CA ILE A 62 -14.52 6.15 8.26
C ILE A 62 -14.01 6.62 9.64
N ASP A 63 -14.71 6.26 10.71
CA ASP A 63 -14.33 6.60 12.09
C ASP A 63 -13.00 5.95 12.49
N ALA A 64 -12.66 4.81 11.86
CA ALA A 64 -11.42 4.09 12.07
C ALA A 64 -10.25 4.59 11.21
N LEU A 65 -10.45 5.58 10.32
CA LEU A 65 -9.39 6.12 9.47
C LEU A 65 -8.19 6.66 10.28
N PRO A 66 -6.99 6.70 9.69
CA PRO A 66 -5.87 7.38 10.31
C PRO A 66 -6.07 8.90 10.36
N THR A 67 -5.66 9.53 11.45
CA THR A 67 -5.74 10.99 11.66
C THR A 67 -4.53 11.72 11.07
N VAL A 68 -4.22 11.46 9.79
CA VAL A 68 -3.10 12.11 9.06
C VAL A 68 -3.54 13.35 8.27
N GLY A 69 -4.85 13.61 8.22
CA GLY A 69 -5.46 14.70 7.45
C GLY A 69 -5.49 14.42 5.95
N THR A 70 -6.20 15.27 5.22
CA THR A 70 -6.37 15.14 3.77
C THR A 70 -5.20 15.78 3.02
N PRO A 71 -4.52 15.07 2.11
CA PRO A 71 -3.50 15.68 1.25
C PRO A 71 -4.18 16.73 0.35
N PRO A 72 -3.75 18.01 0.33
CA PRO A 72 -4.36 19.03 -0.51
C PRO A 72 -4.07 18.80 -2.00
N GLN A 73 -4.87 19.43 -2.87
CA GLN A 73 -4.54 19.53 -4.28
C GLN A 73 -3.25 20.35 -4.47
N GLY A 74 -2.54 20.10 -5.58
CA GLY A 74 -1.32 20.82 -5.91
C GLY A 74 -0.58 20.23 -7.10
N GLU A 75 0.44 20.95 -7.54
CA GLU A 75 1.38 20.49 -8.56
C GLU A 75 2.45 19.57 -7.97
N LEU A 76 3.08 18.76 -8.83
CA LEU A 76 4.18 17.91 -8.43
C LEU A 76 5.42 18.76 -8.12
N LEU A 77 5.92 18.68 -6.89
CA LEU A 77 7.25 19.16 -6.53
C LEU A 77 8.33 18.33 -7.21
N HIS A 78 8.15 17.00 -7.25
CA HIS A 78 9.03 16.09 -7.96
C HIS A 78 8.25 15.12 -8.85
N PRO A 79 8.72 14.88 -10.10
CA PRO A 79 8.09 13.94 -11.01
C PRO A 79 8.32 12.48 -10.57
N PRO A 80 7.63 11.49 -11.17
CA PRO A 80 7.86 10.08 -10.91
C PRO A 80 9.34 9.64 -11.02
N SER A 81 10.11 10.24 -11.93
CA SER A 81 11.54 9.88 -12.12
C SER A 81 12.37 10.11 -10.86
N PHE A 82 12.04 11.12 -10.06
CA PHE A 82 12.69 11.36 -8.76
C PHE A 82 12.58 10.13 -7.84
N ILE A 83 11.45 9.43 -7.89
CA ILE A 83 11.21 8.26 -7.04
C ILE A 83 11.94 7.04 -7.62
N TYR A 84 11.78 6.79 -8.92
CA TYR A 84 12.29 5.55 -9.54
C TYR A 84 13.76 5.58 -9.93
N GLU A 85 14.43 6.73 -9.84
CA GLU A 85 15.90 6.80 -9.79
C GLU A 85 16.47 6.27 -8.45
N ARG A 86 15.65 6.20 -7.41
CA ARG A 86 16.02 5.72 -6.06
C ARG A 86 15.47 4.33 -5.76
N TYR A 87 14.37 3.97 -6.40
CA TYR A 87 13.62 2.75 -6.10
C TYR A 87 13.90 1.65 -7.12
N PHE A 88 14.11 0.43 -6.63
CA PHE A 88 14.24 -0.74 -7.51
C PHE A 88 12.86 -1.35 -7.83
N HIS A 89 12.11 -0.70 -8.71
CA HIS A 89 10.79 -1.16 -9.16
C HIS A 89 10.73 -1.31 -10.69
N GLY A 90 10.28 -2.46 -11.16
CA GLY A 90 9.93 -2.66 -12.56
C GLY A 90 8.72 -1.80 -12.96
N PRO A 91 8.54 -1.47 -14.25
CA PRO A 91 7.52 -0.53 -14.72
C PRO A 91 6.08 -0.91 -14.39
N ARG A 92 5.83 -2.20 -14.09
CA ARG A 92 4.54 -2.73 -13.62
C ARG A 92 4.20 -2.39 -12.17
N PHE A 93 5.18 -1.99 -11.37
CA PHE A 93 4.99 -1.67 -9.95
C PHE A 93 5.28 -0.20 -9.65
N GLN A 94 5.44 0.64 -10.68
CA GLN A 94 5.67 2.08 -10.51
C GLN A 94 4.34 2.80 -10.27
N SER A 95 3.77 2.60 -9.07
CA SER A 95 2.43 3.06 -8.69
C SER A 95 2.38 4.44 -8.02
N HIS A 96 3.53 5.02 -7.69
CA HIS A 96 3.65 6.40 -7.25
C HIS A 96 3.88 7.36 -8.43
N GLY A 97 3.02 8.36 -8.56
CA GLY A 97 2.98 9.34 -9.66
C GLY A 97 3.78 10.63 -9.43
N GLY A 98 4.71 10.65 -8.48
CA GLY A 98 5.47 11.85 -8.09
C GLY A 98 5.04 12.47 -6.76
N VAL A 99 5.92 13.30 -6.21
CA VAL A 99 5.79 13.93 -4.87
C VAL A 99 5.14 15.29 -5.01
N LEU A 100 4.16 15.58 -4.15
CA LEU A 100 3.51 16.89 -4.06
C LEU A 100 4.25 17.82 -3.09
N ARG A 101 4.59 17.35 -1.89
CA ARG A 101 5.32 18.11 -0.86
C ARG A 101 5.71 17.22 0.33
N GLY A 102 6.66 17.68 1.14
CA GLY A 102 6.84 17.17 2.51
C GLY A 102 5.72 17.70 3.41
N VAL A 103 5.32 16.92 4.41
CA VAL A 103 4.30 17.29 5.41
C VAL A 103 4.69 16.80 6.81
N GLY A 104 3.86 17.16 7.79
CA GLY A 104 4.03 16.71 9.16
C GLY A 104 5.05 17.53 9.93
N THR A 105 5.63 16.93 10.96
CA THR A 105 6.58 17.58 11.87
C THR A 105 7.92 16.85 11.87
N ALA A 106 8.89 17.33 12.65
CA ALA A 106 10.15 16.60 12.84
C ALA A 106 9.95 15.25 13.54
N SER A 107 8.94 15.12 14.43
CA SER A 107 8.62 13.88 15.14
C SER A 107 7.68 12.97 14.37
N GLU A 108 6.85 13.54 13.49
CA GLU A 108 5.89 12.82 12.64
C GLU A 108 6.07 13.27 11.19
N PRO A 109 7.21 12.94 10.55
CA PRO A 109 7.49 13.35 9.19
C PRO A 109 6.57 12.61 8.21
N GLY A 110 6.17 13.29 7.15
CA GLY A 110 5.32 12.71 6.13
C GLY A 110 5.56 13.27 4.74
N VAL A 111 4.89 12.66 3.76
CA VAL A 111 4.92 13.05 2.35
C VAL A 111 3.51 12.99 1.77
N ASP A 112 3.17 14.03 1.02
CA ASP A 112 2.04 13.99 0.09
C ASP A 112 2.54 13.64 -1.31
N GLY A 113 1.81 12.78 -1.99
CA GLY A 113 2.14 12.29 -3.32
C GLY A 113 0.90 12.06 -4.19
N ARG A 114 1.16 11.59 -5.40
CA ARG A 114 0.14 11.12 -6.34
C ARG A 114 0.14 9.60 -6.40
N ALA A 115 -1.02 8.97 -6.27
CA ALA A 115 -1.17 7.53 -6.45
C ALA A 115 -1.65 7.24 -7.88
N LEU A 116 -1.14 6.17 -8.48
CA LEU A 116 -1.52 5.74 -9.82
C LEU A 116 -2.38 4.48 -9.74
N MET A 117 -3.48 4.51 -10.47
CA MET A 117 -4.28 3.34 -10.75
C MET A 117 -3.59 2.44 -11.78
N ARG A 118 -4.04 1.19 -11.86
CA ARG A 118 -3.42 0.15 -12.68
C ARG A 118 -3.28 0.53 -14.16
N HIS A 119 -4.23 1.26 -14.73
CA HIS A 119 -4.20 1.72 -16.12
C HIS A 119 -3.31 2.94 -16.35
N GLN A 120 -2.81 3.58 -15.28
CA GLN A 120 -1.92 4.74 -15.33
C GLN A 120 -0.45 4.34 -15.16
N LEU A 121 -0.16 3.06 -14.93
CA LEU A 121 1.20 2.56 -14.76
C LEU A 121 1.99 2.61 -16.07
N PRO A 122 3.33 2.75 -16.03
CA PRO A 122 4.18 2.66 -17.23
C PRO A 122 4.00 1.36 -18.02
N THR A 123 3.63 0.27 -17.34
CA THR A 123 3.25 -1.00 -17.97
C THR A 123 2.02 -1.55 -17.28
N THR A 124 0.92 -1.67 -18.02
CA THR A 124 -0.42 -1.88 -17.47
C THR A 124 -0.82 -3.36 -17.36
N ASP A 125 -0.17 -4.26 -18.12
CA ASP A 125 -0.42 -5.70 -18.04
C ASP A 125 0.20 -6.28 -16.77
N GLN A 126 -0.66 -6.73 -15.85
CA GLN A 126 -0.25 -7.30 -14.57
C GLN A 126 -0.41 -8.83 -14.57
N PHE A 127 -1.31 -9.35 -15.40
CA PHE A 127 -1.59 -10.76 -15.53
C PHE A 127 -1.26 -11.26 -16.93
N THR A 128 -0.80 -12.51 -17.03
CA THR A 128 -0.45 -13.15 -18.32
C THR A 128 -1.60 -13.17 -19.31
N SER A 129 -2.85 -13.29 -18.84
CA SER A 129 -4.05 -13.29 -19.68
C SER A 129 -4.24 -11.95 -20.42
N GLU A 130 -3.77 -10.85 -19.85
CA GLU A 130 -3.97 -9.51 -20.41
C GLU A 130 -3.05 -9.25 -21.59
N GLN A 131 -1.93 -9.97 -21.67
CA GLN A 131 -1.07 -10.00 -22.84
C GLN A 131 -1.77 -10.63 -24.06
N HIS A 132 -2.87 -11.35 -23.82
CA HIS A 132 -3.70 -11.99 -24.84
C HIS A 132 -5.03 -11.24 -25.05
N GLY A 133 -5.16 -10.01 -24.51
CA GLY A 133 -6.34 -9.16 -24.67
C GLY A 133 -7.49 -9.43 -23.69
N GLU A 134 -7.30 -10.31 -22.70
CA GLU A 134 -8.29 -10.50 -21.64
C GLU A 134 -8.27 -9.34 -20.64
N THR A 135 -9.42 -9.04 -20.04
CA THR A 135 -9.54 -8.02 -18.99
C THR A 135 -9.63 -8.68 -17.62
N VAL A 136 -8.73 -8.35 -16.70
CA VAL A 136 -8.83 -8.78 -15.29
C VAL A 136 -9.43 -7.67 -14.45
N LEU A 137 -10.58 -7.95 -13.85
CA LEU A 137 -11.23 -7.10 -12.85
C LEU A 137 -10.79 -7.53 -11.46
N LEU A 138 -10.42 -6.55 -10.64
CA LEU A 138 -10.01 -6.77 -9.25
C LEU A 138 -11.00 -6.08 -8.33
N GLU A 139 -11.46 -6.80 -7.31
CA GLU A 139 -12.23 -6.22 -6.21
C GLU A 139 -11.34 -5.45 -5.21
N ALA A 140 -10.02 -5.53 -5.36
CA ALA A 140 -9.05 -4.83 -4.53
C ALA A 140 -8.23 -3.84 -5.37
N LEU A 141 -7.57 -2.91 -4.67
CA LEU A 141 -6.72 -1.88 -5.26
C LEU A 141 -5.24 -2.08 -4.87
N PRO A 142 -4.60 -3.20 -5.28
CA PRO A 142 -3.24 -3.53 -4.82
C PRO A 142 -2.21 -2.46 -5.20
N MET A 143 -2.41 -1.78 -6.33
CA MET A 143 -1.51 -0.70 -6.75
C MET A 143 -1.61 0.55 -5.87
N LEU A 144 -2.75 0.80 -5.22
CA LEU A 144 -2.85 1.90 -4.25
C LEU A 144 -2.21 1.54 -2.90
N ILE A 145 -2.25 0.25 -2.52
CA ILE A 145 -1.48 -0.24 -1.38
C ILE A 145 0.01 -0.09 -1.66
N GLU A 146 0.45 -0.48 -2.87
CA GLU A 146 1.82 -0.33 -3.33
C GLU A 146 2.26 1.14 -3.35
N ALA A 147 1.41 2.06 -3.83
CA ALA A 147 1.69 3.49 -3.77
C ALA A 147 1.88 3.97 -2.32
N GLY A 148 1.09 3.44 -1.39
CA GLY A 148 1.23 3.68 0.05
C GLY A 148 2.58 3.20 0.60
N PHE A 149 3.02 1.99 0.25
CA PHE A 149 4.35 1.50 0.62
C PHE A 149 5.45 2.38 0.03
N GLN A 150 5.30 2.80 -1.23
CA GLN A 150 6.30 3.61 -1.89
C GLN A 150 6.41 5.00 -1.26
N ASN A 151 5.29 5.63 -0.94
CA ASN A 151 5.26 6.93 -0.29
C ASN A 151 5.78 6.88 1.15
N ALA A 152 5.46 5.81 1.90
CA ALA A 152 6.04 5.53 3.21
C ALA A 152 7.56 5.31 3.15
N GLY A 153 8.03 4.59 2.13
CA GLY A 153 9.46 4.35 1.92
C GLY A 153 10.23 5.64 1.67
N LEU A 154 9.61 6.67 1.06
CA LEU A 154 10.25 7.96 0.83
C LEU A 154 10.49 8.68 2.15
N VAL A 155 9.55 8.59 3.10
CA VAL A 155 9.71 9.13 4.45
C VAL A 155 10.88 8.43 5.16
N ALA A 156 10.91 7.09 5.14
CA ALA A 156 12.00 6.33 5.76
C ALA A 156 13.37 6.62 5.12
N MET A 157 13.40 6.77 3.79
CA MET A 157 14.60 7.13 3.02
C MET A 157 15.11 8.51 3.40
N GLU A 158 14.23 9.50 3.46
CA GLU A 158 14.58 10.89 3.80
C GLU A 158 15.07 11.01 5.24
N VAL A 159 14.36 10.39 6.18
CA VAL A 159 14.57 10.62 7.63
C VAL A 159 15.66 9.73 8.20
N MET A 160 15.73 8.48 7.75
CA MET A 160 16.65 7.49 8.31
C MET A 160 17.81 7.15 7.38
N GLY A 161 17.75 7.54 6.10
CA GLY A 161 18.80 7.20 5.13
C GLY A 161 18.85 5.70 4.81
N TYR A 162 17.71 5.00 4.90
CA TYR A 162 17.63 3.58 4.56
C TYR A 162 16.63 3.29 3.45
N THR A 163 16.97 2.32 2.60
CA THR A 163 15.99 1.59 1.80
C THR A 163 15.25 0.60 2.71
N SER A 164 13.98 0.34 2.42
CA SER A 164 13.14 -0.48 3.29
C SER A 164 12.20 -1.39 2.51
N LEU A 165 11.77 -2.48 3.16
CA LEU A 165 10.77 -3.41 2.63
C LEU A 165 9.54 -3.45 3.53
N PRO A 166 8.33 -3.61 2.95
CA PRO A 166 7.12 -3.79 3.73
C PRO A 166 7.12 -5.13 4.45
N ILE A 167 6.78 -5.09 5.74
CA ILE A 167 6.70 -6.28 6.60
C ILE A 167 5.32 -6.50 7.21
N GLY A 168 4.39 -5.56 7.03
CA GLY A 168 3.00 -5.75 7.45
C GLY A 168 2.17 -4.47 7.36
N ILE A 169 0.85 -4.65 7.52
CA ILE A 169 -0.12 -3.58 7.68
C ILE A 169 -1.02 -4.02 8.82
N ALA A 170 -1.19 -3.18 9.85
CA ALA A 170 -2.03 -3.54 10.99
C ALA A 170 -3.52 -3.53 10.62
N TRP A 171 -3.92 -2.56 9.79
CA TRP A 171 -5.30 -2.43 9.31
C TRP A 171 -5.34 -1.74 7.95
N SER A 172 -6.22 -2.20 7.08
CA SER A 172 -6.52 -1.54 5.82
C SER A 172 -8.01 -1.56 5.53
N THR A 173 -8.47 -0.54 4.83
CA THR A 173 -9.83 -0.47 4.30
C THR A 173 -9.83 0.13 2.91
N MET A 174 -10.80 -0.30 2.11
CA MET A 174 -11.10 0.25 0.79
C MET A 174 -12.55 0.67 0.80
N LEU A 175 -12.80 1.97 0.65
CA LEU A 175 -14.13 2.56 0.81
C LEU A 175 -14.86 2.68 -0.53
N ARG A 176 -14.12 2.87 -1.62
CA ARG A 176 -14.67 2.91 -2.98
C ARG A 176 -13.63 2.57 -4.03
N VAL A 177 -14.11 2.28 -5.23
CA VAL A 177 -13.30 2.17 -6.44
C VAL A 177 -13.28 3.54 -7.13
N PRO A 178 -12.10 4.12 -7.40
CA PRO A 178 -11.99 5.37 -8.15
C PRO A 178 -12.46 5.25 -9.60
N ASP A 179 -12.92 6.37 -10.16
CA ASP A 179 -13.18 6.46 -11.60
C ASP A 179 -11.86 6.43 -12.39
N VAL A 180 -11.93 6.04 -13.66
CA VAL A 180 -10.74 5.85 -14.52
C VAL A 180 -9.92 7.15 -14.67
N ASP A 181 -10.58 8.30 -14.75
CA ASP A 181 -9.91 9.58 -14.99
C ASP A 181 -9.58 10.33 -13.69
N GLU A 182 -9.90 9.75 -12.54
CA GLU A 182 -9.76 10.41 -11.25
C GLU A 182 -8.28 10.57 -10.84
N VAL A 183 -7.92 11.79 -10.43
CA VAL A 183 -6.60 12.06 -9.87
C VAL A 183 -6.56 11.75 -8.38
N LEU A 184 -5.81 10.70 -8.03
CA LEU A 184 -5.64 10.25 -6.65
C LEU A 184 -4.45 10.90 -5.97
N ARG A 185 -4.70 11.45 -4.78
CA ARG A 185 -3.67 11.97 -3.88
C ARG A 185 -3.51 11.02 -2.72
N LEU A 186 -2.29 10.90 -2.21
CA LEU A 186 -2.03 10.15 -0.99
C LEU A 186 -1.17 10.95 -0.03
N ARG A 187 -1.45 10.78 1.26
CA ARG A 187 -0.61 11.25 2.37
C ARG A 187 -0.09 10.05 3.13
N THR A 188 1.19 10.08 3.45
CA THR A 188 1.77 9.19 4.45
C THR A 188 2.40 10.00 5.57
N VAL A 189 2.21 9.58 6.82
CA VAL A 189 2.89 10.13 8.00
C VAL A 189 3.50 8.98 8.79
N GLN A 190 4.78 9.10 9.14
CA GLN A 190 5.43 8.18 10.07
C GLN A 190 4.92 8.47 11.48
N THR A 191 4.40 7.43 12.14
CA THR A 191 3.84 7.51 13.50
C THR A 191 4.80 6.94 14.55
N GLU A 192 5.64 5.97 14.18
CA GLU A 192 6.62 5.37 15.08
C GLU A 192 7.92 4.99 14.34
N SER A 193 9.02 4.95 15.08
CA SER A 193 10.32 4.42 14.64
C SER A 193 10.97 3.64 15.76
N PHE A 194 11.57 2.50 15.43
CA PHE A 194 12.21 1.59 16.37
C PHE A 194 13.71 1.46 16.11
N GLU A 195 14.48 1.17 17.15
CA GLU A 195 15.94 1.02 17.08
C GLU A 195 16.39 -0.10 16.12
N ASP A 196 15.54 -1.09 15.90
CA ASP A 196 15.81 -2.19 14.98
C ASP A 196 15.67 -1.79 13.50
N GLY A 197 15.40 -0.52 13.19
CA GLY A 197 15.19 0.00 11.84
C GLY A 197 13.79 -0.26 11.30
N THR A 198 12.84 -0.63 12.16
CA THR A 198 11.41 -0.69 11.79
C THR A 198 10.77 0.69 11.91
N THR A 199 9.93 1.06 10.95
CA THR A 199 9.08 2.27 11.03
C THR A 199 7.62 1.91 10.82
N VAL A 200 6.75 2.72 11.42
CA VAL A 200 5.29 2.59 11.32
C VAL A 200 4.74 3.85 10.68
N HIS A 201 3.84 3.66 9.73
CA HIS A 201 3.25 4.74 8.96
C HIS A 201 1.75 4.56 8.85
N ASP A 202 1.06 5.69 8.78
CA ASP A 202 -0.35 5.76 8.43
C ASP A 202 -0.50 6.42 7.07
N VAL A 203 -1.36 5.86 6.23
CA VAL A 203 -1.57 6.27 4.83
C VAL A 203 -3.05 6.52 4.57
N LEU A 204 -3.33 7.64 3.90
CA LEU A 204 -4.66 7.95 3.38
C LEU A 204 -4.56 8.29 1.88
N VAL A 205 -5.34 7.59 1.06
CA VAL A 205 -5.54 7.90 -0.36
C VAL A 205 -6.92 8.52 -0.53
N VAL A 206 -6.99 9.66 -1.21
CA VAL A 206 -8.23 10.39 -1.49
C VAL A 206 -8.39 10.68 -2.98
N GLY A 207 -9.64 10.82 -3.37
CA GLY A 207 -10.05 11.27 -4.70
C GLY A 207 -9.87 12.76 -4.93
N GLU A 208 -10.37 13.26 -6.06
CA GLU A 208 -10.37 14.69 -6.38
C GLU A 208 -11.31 15.50 -5.46
N ASP A 209 -12.38 14.86 -5.02
CA ASP A 209 -13.43 15.39 -4.14
C ASP A 209 -13.08 15.35 -2.65
N ASP A 210 -11.81 15.06 -2.32
CA ASP A 210 -11.31 14.77 -0.97
C ASP A 210 -11.96 13.52 -0.31
N GLY A 211 -12.79 12.79 -1.05
CA GLY A 211 -13.41 11.56 -0.59
C GLY A 211 -12.36 10.45 -0.39
N PRO A 212 -12.35 9.76 0.77
CA PRO A 212 -11.37 8.72 1.03
C PRO A 212 -11.63 7.49 0.15
N VAL A 213 -10.56 6.96 -0.43
CA VAL A 213 -10.58 5.80 -1.33
C VAL A 213 -10.04 4.57 -0.60
N LEU A 214 -8.86 4.70 0.00
CA LEU A 214 -8.15 3.63 0.68
C LEU A 214 -7.38 4.22 1.86
N ALA A 215 -7.32 3.48 2.95
CA ALA A 215 -6.48 3.83 4.08
C ALA A 215 -5.73 2.63 4.62
N LEU A 216 -4.51 2.88 5.08
CA LEU A 216 -3.64 1.92 5.75
C LEU A 216 -3.27 2.50 7.11
N LYS A 217 -3.41 1.72 8.16
CA LYS A 217 -2.99 2.08 9.51
C LYS A 217 -1.96 1.09 10.00
N GLY A 218 -0.88 1.59 10.59
CA GLY A 218 0.20 0.76 11.07
C GLY A 218 0.90 -0.02 9.95
N LEU A 219 1.11 0.62 8.79
CA LEU A 219 1.98 0.09 7.74
C LEU A 219 3.41 0.03 8.27
N ARG A 220 4.03 -1.14 8.22
CA ARG A 220 5.37 -1.37 8.77
C ARG A 220 6.40 -1.59 7.67
N LEU A 221 7.47 -0.81 7.73
CA LEU A 221 8.64 -0.97 6.88
C LEU A 221 9.84 -1.38 7.73
N LYS A 222 10.68 -2.26 7.18
CA LYS A 222 11.94 -2.69 7.80
C LYS A 222 13.12 -2.22 6.95
N ALA A 223 14.09 -1.56 7.56
CA ALA A 223 15.33 -1.15 6.89
C ALA A 223 16.07 -2.38 6.32
N MET A 224 16.58 -2.23 5.09
CA MET A 224 17.30 -3.29 4.37
C MET A 224 18.73 -2.91 3.98
N GLY A 225 19.00 -1.62 3.79
CA GLY A 225 20.32 -1.13 3.42
C GLY A 225 20.37 0.39 3.47
N GLN A 226 21.58 0.96 3.52
CA GLN A 226 21.76 2.40 3.45
C GLN A 226 21.41 2.93 2.05
N VAL A 227 20.95 4.18 2.02
CA VAL A 227 20.75 4.95 0.79
C VAL A 227 22.11 5.44 0.32
N ASP A 228 22.38 5.31 -0.97
CA ASP A 228 23.63 5.80 -1.55
C ASP A 228 23.76 7.32 -1.39
N ASP A 229 24.97 7.84 -1.19
CA ASP A 229 25.22 9.27 -0.92
C ASP A 229 24.59 10.22 -1.97
N GLY A 230 24.50 9.79 -3.22
CA GLY A 230 23.88 10.56 -4.32
C GLY A 230 22.36 10.48 -4.40
N GLN A 231 21.72 9.61 -3.61
CA GLN A 231 20.28 9.34 -3.64
C GLN A 231 19.53 9.98 -2.46
N GLY A 232 20.25 10.46 -1.44
CA GLY A 232 19.67 11.20 -0.33
C GLY A 232 18.93 12.46 -0.79
N PHE A 233 17.90 12.86 -0.02
CA PHE A 233 17.14 14.08 -0.27
C PHE A 233 16.51 14.61 1.03
N THR A 234 15.98 15.82 0.98
CA THR A 234 15.20 16.42 2.06
C THR A 234 14.04 17.19 1.47
N LEU A 235 12.85 17.04 2.05
CA LEU A 235 11.65 17.75 1.64
C LEU A 235 11.38 18.89 2.62
N ASN A 236 10.99 20.04 2.09
CA ASN A 236 10.48 21.15 2.90
C ASN A 236 9.10 20.77 3.46
N ARG A 237 8.89 21.01 4.75
CA ARG A 237 7.67 20.70 5.49
C ARG A 237 7.03 21.99 6.01
#